data_AF-A0A3C1K7N9-F1
#
_entry.id   AF-A0A3C1K7N9-F1
#
_cell.length_a   1.000
_cell.length_b   1.000
_cell.length_c   1.000
_cell.angle_alpha   90.00
_cell.angle_beta   90.00
_cell.angle_gamma   90.00
#
_symmetry.space_group_name_H-M   'P 1'
#
loop_
_entity.id
_entity.type
_entity.pdbx_description
1 polymer ?
#
loop_
_entity_poly.entity_id
_entity_poly.type
_entity_poly.pdbx_seq_one_letter_code
_entity_poly.pdbx_strand_id
1 'polypeptide(L)'
;MTRFPTWLIRGNREDYLINHHYYKNDGWNYCSSSGSLLYTYENIKAEDIEFFSVMPITMNISIEGCTPFTVCHGSPQSTREQLLPNTENTIKYLSDLDTDYLYCAHTHKPFTFQLQRKRLVNCASVGAPTNDQINAQFVSLEYIGGTLNNQLISVPYDVQKIISAFEDSGIYNKGFFWSKAMVKLLQTGINYPFLLIEKAVTFTQVVSNVVNVNAISEKYWEQAAKELKII
;
A
#
# COMPACT_ATOMS: atom_id res chain seq x y z
N MET A 1 16.79 20.22 -8.75
CA MET A 1 17.34 20.41 -7.38
C MET A 1 16.37 19.81 -6.39
N THR A 2 16.74 18.77 -5.65
CA THR A 2 15.98 18.35 -4.47
C THR A 2 16.51 19.14 -3.27
N ARG A 3 15.61 19.84 -2.57
CA ARG A 3 15.92 20.69 -1.41
C ARG A 3 16.43 19.88 -0.20
N PHE A 4 16.11 18.58 -0.17
CA PHE A 4 16.48 17.65 0.90
C PHE A 4 16.91 16.30 0.29
N PRO A 5 17.82 15.55 0.94
CA PRO A 5 18.08 14.16 0.60
C PRO A 5 16.80 13.32 0.69
N THR A 6 16.57 12.45 -0.30
CA THR A 6 15.38 11.60 -0.37
C THR A 6 15.78 10.18 -0.72
N TRP A 7 15.22 9.22 0.01
CA TRP A 7 15.37 7.79 -0.25
C TRP A 7 14.03 7.23 -0.68
N LEU A 8 14.02 6.50 -1.79
CA LEU A 8 12.80 5.99 -2.42
C LEU A 8 12.96 4.49 -2.61
N ILE A 9 11.95 3.76 -2.17
CA ILE A 9 11.78 2.33 -2.40
C ILE A 9 10.47 2.12 -3.14
N ARG A 10 10.38 1.04 -3.92
CA ARG A 10 9.14 0.69 -4.61
C ARG A 10 8.29 -0.29 -3.82
N GLY A 11 6.99 -0.20 -4.00
CA GLY A 11 6.02 -1.13 -3.45
C GLY A 11 5.44 -2.07 -4.49
N ASN A 12 4.45 -2.85 -4.06
CA ASN A 12 3.83 -3.85 -4.92
C ASN A 12 3.02 -3.23 -6.07
N ARG A 13 2.51 -2.00 -5.92
CA ARG A 13 1.79 -1.29 -6.98
C ARG A 13 2.75 -0.89 -8.11
N GLU A 14 3.97 -0.47 -7.80
CA GLU A 14 5.01 -0.23 -8.81
C GLU A 14 5.42 -1.54 -9.50
N ASP A 15 5.61 -2.64 -8.75
CA ASP A 15 5.90 -3.95 -9.35
C ASP A 15 4.81 -4.38 -10.34
N TYR A 16 3.54 -4.11 -10.04
CA TYR A 16 2.43 -4.38 -10.94
C TYR A 16 2.55 -3.61 -12.27
N LEU A 17 2.87 -2.31 -12.19
CA LEU A 17 3.02 -1.45 -13.38
C LEU A 17 4.25 -1.85 -14.21
N ILE A 18 5.37 -2.16 -13.55
CA ILE A 18 6.59 -2.66 -14.20
C ILE A 18 6.29 -3.97 -14.94
N ASN A 19 5.62 -4.91 -14.28
CA ASN A 19 5.26 -6.19 -14.89
C ASN A 19 4.32 -6.02 -16.09
N HIS A 20 3.32 -5.14 -15.98
CA HIS A 20 2.43 -4.80 -17.09
C HIS A 20 3.22 -4.23 -18.28
N HIS A 21 4.17 -3.32 -18.02
CA HIS A 21 4.96 -2.67 -19.05
C HIS A 21 5.80 -3.66 -19.89
N TYR A 22 6.51 -4.58 -19.24
CA TYR A 22 7.43 -5.49 -19.93
C TYR A 22 6.80 -6.80 -20.40
N TYR A 23 5.74 -7.29 -19.74
CA TYR A 23 5.23 -8.65 -19.97
C TYR A 23 3.79 -8.74 -20.47
N LYS A 24 2.99 -7.65 -20.44
CA LYS A 24 1.62 -7.43 -21.01
C LYS A 24 0.57 -8.56 -20.97
N ASN A 25 0.86 -9.72 -20.38
CA ASN A 25 0.04 -10.92 -20.34
C ASN A 25 -0.64 -11.09 -18.97
N ASP A 26 -0.86 -9.99 -18.25
CA ASP A 26 -1.48 -9.96 -16.92
C ASP A 26 -3.01 -9.94 -16.94
N GLY A 27 -3.60 -9.81 -18.13
CA GLY A 27 -5.04 -9.80 -18.34
C GLY A 27 -5.74 -8.52 -17.87
N TRP A 28 -4.99 -7.42 -17.67
CA TRP A 28 -5.58 -6.16 -17.22
C TRP A 28 -6.59 -5.61 -18.23
N ASN A 29 -7.74 -5.19 -17.72
CA ASN A 29 -8.80 -4.55 -18.50
C ASN A 29 -9.60 -3.60 -17.59
N TYR A 30 -10.51 -2.81 -18.18
CA TYR A 30 -11.40 -1.95 -17.39
C TYR A 30 -12.44 -2.81 -16.65
N CYS A 31 -12.15 -3.05 -15.37
CA CYS A 31 -12.92 -3.86 -14.45
C CYS A 31 -12.61 -3.48 -12.99
N SER A 32 -13.35 -4.07 -12.06
CA SER A 32 -13.15 -3.84 -10.62
C SER A 32 -11.82 -4.42 -10.09
N SER A 33 -11.23 -5.42 -10.74
CA SER A 33 -9.99 -6.05 -10.25
C SER A 33 -8.72 -5.30 -10.66
N SER A 34 -8.62 -4.87 -11.93
CA SER A 34 -7.40 -4.32 -12.52
C SER A 34 -7.60 -2.97 -13.21
N GLY A 35 -8.83 -2.49 -13.36
CA GLY A 35 -9.11 -1.29 -14.13
C GLY A 35 -8.51 0.00 -13.54
N SER A 36 -8.39 0.08 -12.21
CA SER A 36 -7.65 1.20 -11.57
C SER A 36 -6.15 1.15 -11.85
N LEU A 37 -5.57 -0.04 -11.99
CA LEU A 37 -4.15 -0.23 -12.32
C LEU A 37 -3.88 0.13 -13.79
N LEU A 38 -4.74 -0.34 -14.70
CA LEU A 38 -4.65 0.00 -16.12
C LEU A 38 -4.86 1.50 -16.34
N TYR A 39 -5.82 2.10 -15.65
CA TYR A 39 -5.99 3.56 -15.66
C TYR A 39 -4.71 4.29 -15.22
N THR A 40 -4.08 3.87 -14.11
CA THR A 40 -2.83 4.48 -13.66
C THR A 40 -1.74 4.33 -14.73
N TYR A 41 -1.57 3.14 -15.30
CA TYR A 41 -0.57 2.87 -16.33
C TYR A 41 -0.73 3.76 -17.57
N GLU A 42 -1.97 3.96 -18.03
CA GLU A 42 -2.28 4.82 -19.19
C GLU A 42 -2.04 6.32 -18.93
N ASN A 43 -1.89 6.74 -17.67
CA ASN A 43 -1.74 8.14 -17.27
C ASN A 43 -0.36 8.49 -16.72
N ILE A 44 0.58 7.55 -16.74
CA ILE A 44 1.99 7.78 -16.40
C ILE A 44 2.85 7.55 -17.63
N LYS A 45 4.08 8.06 -17.60
CA LYS A 45 4.99 7.96 -18.74
C LYS A 45 5.88 6.72 -18.62
N ALA A 46 6.46 6.29 -19.73
CA ALA A 46 7.43 5.20 -19.73
C ALA A 46 8.64 5.55 -18.83
N GLU A 47 9.07 6.81 -18.80
CA GLU A 47 10.16 7.24 -17.93
C GLU A 47 9.84 7.09 -16.43
N ASP A 48 8.57 7.20 -16.03
CA ASP A 48 8.15 6.93 -14.66
C ASP A 48 8.30 5.44 -14.32
N ILE A 49 7.99 4.55 -15.26
CA ILE A 49 8.18 3.10 -15.11
C ILE A 49 9.67 2.75 -15.02
N GLU A 50 10.50 3.33 -15.89
CA GLU A 50 11.95 3.14 -15.87
C GLU A 50 12.51 3.60 -14.52
N PHE A 51 12.04 4.74 -14.00
CA PHE A 51 12.37 5.21 -12.67
C PHE A 51 11.96 4.21 -11.57
N PHE A 52 10.75 3.63 -11.64
CA PHE A 52 10.32 2.62 -10.68
C PHE A 52 11.16 1.33 -10.76
N SER A 53 11.60 0.96 -11.96
CA SER A 53 12.34 -0.28 -12.21
C SER A 53 13.70 -0.32 -11.50
N VAL A 54 14.32 0.84 -11.29
CA VAL A 54 15.61 0.98 -10.61
C VAL A 54 15.49 1.24 -9.10
N MET A 55 14.29 1.52 -8.59
CA MET A 55 14.07 1.65 -7.14
C MET A 55 14.21 0.28 -6.45
N PRO A 56 14.97 0.18 -5.34
CA PRO A 56 15.05 -1.05 -4.59
C PRO A 56 13.75 -1.29 -3.80
N ILE A 57 13.51 -2.53 -3.39
CA ILE A 57 12.39 -2.88 -2.51
C ILE A 57 12.73 -2.72 -1.02
N THR A 58 14.03 -2.66 -0.71
CA THR A 58 14.61 -2.55 0.64
C THR A 58 15.86 -1.69 0.59
N MET A 59 16.08 -0.85 1.60
CA MET A 59 17.24 0.01 1.68
C MET A 59 17.71 0.17 3.13
N ASN A 60 19.02 0.16 3.36
CA ASN A 60 19.63 0.56 4.62
C ASN A 60 20.00 2.05 4.52
N ILE A 61 19.46 2.87 5.42
CA ILE A 61 19.68 4.30 5.46
C ILE A 61 20.62 4.62 6.61
N SER A 62 21.69 5.33 6.29
CA SER A 62 22.66 5.86 7.26
C SER A 62 22.76 7.36 7.08
N ILE A 63 22.43 8.10 8.14
CA ILE A 63 22.52 9.56 8.19
C ILE A 63 23.61 9.88 9.21
N GLU A 64 24.52 10.80 8.88
CA GLU A 64 25.61 11.17 9.77
C GLU A 64 25.09 11.59 11.15
N GLY A 65 25.66 10.99 12.20
CA GLY A 65 25.25 11.24 13.59
C GLY A 65 24.02 10.45 14.05
N CYS A 66 23.34 9.69 13.18
CA CYS A 66 22.13 8.92 13.52
C CYS A 66 22.37 7.41 13.49
N THR A 67 21.63 6.67 14.31
CA THR A 67 21.57 5.20 14.23
C THR A 67 21.00 4.77 12.86
N PRO A 68 21.64 3.85 12.12
CA PRO A 68 21.14 3.39 10.83
C PRO A 68 19.87 2.54 10.99
N PHE A 69 19.04 2.54 9.95
CA PHE A 69 17.78 1.81 9.93
C PHE A 69 17.48 1.23 8.55
N THR A 70 16.68 0.19 8.51
CA THR A 70 16.23 -0.45 7.28
C THR A 70 14.81 -0.01 6.95
N VAL A 71 14.54 0.22 5.66
CA VAL A 71 13.21 0.52 5.14
C VAL A 71 12.83 -0.51 4.08
N CYS A 72 11.57 -0.96 4.06
CA CYS A 72 10.99 -1.79 3.00
C CYS A 72 9.49 -1.48 2.82
N HIS A 73 8.88 -1.88 1.71
CA HIS A 73 7.42 -1.69 1.54
C HIS A 73 6.63 -2.77 2.27
N GLY A 74 6.85 -4.04 1.90
CA GLY A 74 6.30 -5.21 2.57
C GLY A 74 7.29 -5.76 3.59
N SER A 75 8.04 -6.78 3.18
CA SER A 75 9.21 -7.32 3.88
C SER A 75 10.52 -6.98 3.15
N PRO A 76 11.68 -7.21 3.79
CA PRO A 76 12.98 -7.03 3.14
C PRO A 76 13.19 -7.80 1.83
N GLN A 77 12.41 -8.85 1.57
CA GLN A 77 12.56 -9.72 0.40
C GLN A 77 11.34 -9.70 -0.54
N SER A 78 10.23 -9.07 -0.15
CA SER A 78 9.01 -9.07 -0.94
C SER A 78 8.16 -7.83 -0.67
N THR A 79 7.75 -7.14 -1.74
CA THR A 79 6.83 -6.00 -1.66
C THR A 79 5.40 -6.41 -1.29
N ARG A 80 5.05 -7.69 -1.40
CA ARG A 80 3.70 -8.21 -1.14
C ARG A 80 3.57 -8.94 0.20
N GLU A 81 4.69 -9.25 0.83
CA GLU A 81 4.67 -9.92 2.12
C GLU A 81 4.28 -8.95 3.22
N GLN A 82 3.33 -9.36 4.06
CA GLN A 82 2.94 -8.60 5.24
C GLN A 82 3.83 -8.94 6.41
N LEU A 83 4.38 -7.89 7.04
CA LEU A 83 4.98 -7.99 8.37
C LEU A 83 3.95 -7.53 9.40
N LEU A 84 3.52 -8.44 10.26
CA LEU A 84 2.60 -8.17 11.36
C LEU A 84 3.29 -8.44 12.71
N PRO A 85 2.83 -7.81 13.80
CA PRO A 85 3.39 -8.07 15.13
C PRO A 85 3.35 -9.57 15.48
N ASN A 86 4.47 -10.07 16.01
CA ASN A 86 4.60 -11.43 16.56
C ASN A 86 4.28 -12.59 15.58
N THR A 87 4.44 -12.38 14.28
CA THR A 87 4.38 -13.47 13.29
C THR A 87 5.76 -14.08 13.05
N GLU A 88 5.80 -15.34 12.61
CA GLU A 88 7.05 -16.09 12.38
C GLU A 88 7.99 -15.35 11.42
N ASN A 89 7.46 -14.85 10.30
CA ASN A 89 8.25 -14.09 9.33
C ASN A 89 8.81 -12.79 9.92
N THR A 90 8.02 -12.03 10.69
CA THR A 90 8.49 -10.82 11.39
C THR A 90 9.62 -11.14 12.36
N ILE A 91 9.48 -12.21 13.15
CA ILE A 91 10.53 -12.63 14.10
C ILE A 91 11.81 -13.00 13.35
N LYS A 92 11.70 -13.75 12.27
CA LYS A 92 12.83 -14.12 11.41
C LYS A 92 13.53 -12.87 10.85
N TYR A 93 12.79 -11.98 10.19
CA TYR A 93 13.37 -10.78 9.59
C TYR A 93 14.03 -9.87 10.62
N LEU A 94 13.41 -9.66 11.79
CA LEU A 94 14.03 -8.83 12.84
C LEU A 94 15.27 -9.49 13.45
N SER A 95 15.29 -10.82 13.57
CA SER A 95 16.44 -11.55 14.11
C SER A 95 17.65 -11.50 13.17
N ASP A 96 17.39 -11.56 11.86
CA ASP A 96 18.42 -11.52 10.82
C ASP A 96 18.83 -10.07 10.44
N LEU A 97 18.19 -9.05 11.02
CA LEU A 97 18.40 -7.65 10.66
C LEU A 97 19.68 -7.06 11.27
N ASP A 98 20.53 -6.48 10.44
CA ASP A 98 21.74 -5.78 10.90
C ASP A 98 21.40 -4.51 11.70
N THR A 99 20.37 -3.77 11.28
CA THR A 99 19.93 -2.52 11.91
C THR A 99 18.95 -2.76 13.06
N ASP A 100 18.82 -1.82 13.99
CA ASP A 100 17.90 -1.97 15.13
C ASP A 100 16.45 -1.59 14.81
N TYR A 101 16.19 -0.98 13.65
CA TYR A 101 14.89 -0.51 13.23
C TYR A 101 14.57 -0.98 11.81
N LEU A 102 13.40 -1.58 11.65
CA LEU A 102 12.78 -1.89 10.36
C LEU A 102 11.51 -1.05 10.21
N TYR A 103 11.50 -0.16 9.23
CA TYR A 103 10.31 0.60 8.85
C TYR A 103 9.64 -0.04 7.64
N CYS A 104 8.37 -0.39 7.77
CA CYS A 104 7.58 -1.00 6.71
C CYS A 104 6.32 -0.19 6.38
N ALA A 105 5.66 -0.55 5.28
CA ALA A 105 4.39 0.03 4.85
C ALA A 105 3.38 -1.09 4.54
N HIS A 106 2.82 -1.11 3.34
CA HIS A 106 1.94 -2.15 2.79
C HIS A 106 0.57 -2.35 3.46
N THR A 107 0.48 -2.49 4.79
CA THR A 107 -0.80 -2.73 5.50
C THR A 107 -1.63 -1.48 5.74
N HIS A 108 -0.98 -0.31 5.69
CA HIS A 108 -1.55 1.02 5.95
C HIS A 108 -2.07 1.23 7.39
N LYS A 109 -1.75 0.32 8.32
CA LYS A 109 -2.12 0.43 9.74
C LYS A 109 -0.86 0.72 10.56
N PRO A 110 -0.74 1.89 11.21
CA PRO A 110 0.40 2.18 12.04
C PRO A 110 0.47 1.23 13.23
N PHE A 111 1.66 0.73 13.51
CA PHE A 111 1.97 -0.01 14.74
C PHE A 111 3.48 0.07 15.01
N THR A 112 3.85 -0.26 16.25
CA THR A 112 5.24 -0.55 16.62
C THR A 112 5.27 -1.88 17.34
N PHE A 113 6.15 -2.77 16.90
CA PHE A 113 6.40 -4.07 17.51
C PHE A 113 7.88 -4.17 17.90
N GLN A 114 8.15 -4.66 19.10
CA GLN A 114 9.51 -4.77 19.62
C GLN A 114 9.87 -6.25 19.85
N LEU A 115 11.01 -6.65 19.31
CA LEU A 115 11.65 -7.94 19.55
C LEU A 115 13.05 -7.68 20.13
N GLN A 116 13.20 -7.87 21.45
CA GLN A 116 14.42 -7.50 22.17
C GLN A 116 14.80 -6.03 21.92
N ARG A 117 15.96 -5.76 21.32
CA ARG A 117 16.41 -4.41 20.93
C ARG A 117 15.89 -3.96 19.55
N LYS A 118 15.36 -4.87 18.75
CA LYS A 118 14.90 -4.61 17.38
C LYS A 118 13.46 -4.09 17.39
N ARG A 119 13.14 -3.18 16.48
CA ARG A 119 11.81 -2.60 16.33
C ARG A 119 11.32 -2.70 14.89
N LEU A 120 10.10 -3.19 14.71
CA LEU A 120 9.33 -3.06 13.47
C LEU A 120 8.34 -1.91 13.64
N VAL A 121 8.33 -0.97 12.71
CA VAL A 121 7.42 0.17 12.69
C VAL A 121 6.69 0.22 11.36
N ASN A 122 5.35 0.15 11.37
CA ASN A 122 4.57 0.41 10.17
C ASN A 122 4.29 1.91 10.05
N CYS A 123 4.72 2.53 8.96
CA CYS A 123 4.71 3.97 8.75
C CYS A 123 3.34 4.55 8.36
N ALA A 124 2.26 3.81 8.58
CA ALA A 124 0.90 4.17 8.20
C ALA A 124 0.73 4.36 6.68
N SER A 125 -0.21 5.22 6.28
CA SER A 125 -0.44 5.57 4.88
C SER A 125 -0.88 7.02 4.77
N VAL A 126 -0.23 7.75 3.86
CA VAL A 126 -0.56 9.14 3.55
C VAL A 126 -1.87 9.21 2.75
N GLY A 127 -2.07 8.30 1.80
CA GLY A 127 -3.18 8.38 0.84
C GLY A 127 -4.34 7.40 1.09
N ALA A 128 -4.14 6.37 1.91
CA ALA A 128 -5.16 5.35 2.14
C ALA A 128 -5.02 4.69 3.53
N PRO A 129 -5.14 5.45 4.63
CA PRO A 129 -5.17 4.88 5.98
C PRO A 129 -6.29 3.82 6.12
N THR A 130 -6.01 2.73 6.82
CA THR A 130 -6.95 1.60 7.02
C THR A 130 -7.22 1.29 8.51
N ASN A 131 -7.06 2.30 9.35
CA ASN A 131 -7.15 2.24 10.81
C ASN A 131 -8.28 3.12 11.37
N ASP A 132 -9.39 3.23 10.64
CA ASP A 132 -10.56 4.04 11.02
C ASP A 132 -10.26 5.54 11.16
N GLN A 133 -9.21 6.00 10.47
CA GLN A 133 -8.81 7.40 10.36
C GLN A 133 -8.87 7.83 8.91
N ILE A 134 -9.27 9.09 8.65
CA ILE A 134 -9.38 9.64 7.29
C ILE A 134 -8.25 10.60 6.93
N ASN A 135 -7.45 11.01 7.93
CA ASN A 135 -6.33 11.93 7.75
C ASN A 135 -5.14 11.24 7.11
N ALA A 136 -4.29 12.02 6.43
CA ALA A 136 -3.00 11.54 5.99
C ALA A 136 -2.14 11.20 7.20
N GLN A 137 -1.53 10.01 7.22
CA GLN A 137 -0.70 9.57 8.33
C GLN A 137 0.69 9.14 7.86
N PHE A 138 1.71 9.55 8.63
CA PHE A 138 3.10 9.17 8.41
C PHE A 138 3.86 9.21 9.74
N VAL A 139 5.06 8.62 9.79
CA VAL A 139 5.91 8.64 10.98
C VAL A 139 7.02 9.67 10.81
N SER A 140 7.13 10.57 11.79
CA SER A 140 8.29 11.43 11.97
C SER A 140 9.32 10.73 12.84
N LEU A 141 10.59 10.82 12.45
CA LEU A 141 11.72 10.26 13.17
C LEU A 141 12.53 11.39 13.78
N GLU A 142 12.75 11.33 15.09
CA GLU A 142 13.64 12.23 15.80
C GLU A 142 14.75 11.44 16.47
N TYR A 143 16.00 11.78 16.20
CA TYR A 143 17.14 11.12 16.82
C TYR A 143 17.55 11.84 18.10
N ILE A 144 17.42 11.16 19.24
CA ILE A 144 17.73 11.70 20.57
C ILE A 144 18.64 10.72 21.30
N GLY A 145 19.88 11.13 21.57
CA GLY A 145 20.81 10.41 22.45
C GLY A 145 21.03 8.93 22.08
N GLY A 146 21.20 8.61 20.79
CA GLY A 146 21.42 7.23 20.33
C GLY A 146 20.17 6.48 19.89
N THR A 147 18.98 7.03 20.13
CA THR A 147 17.70 6.35 19.89
C THR A 147 16.87 7.10 18.86
N LEU A 148 16.21 6.35 17.96
CA LEU A 148 15.18 6.90 17.07
C LEU A 148 13.84 6.90 17.80
N ASN A 149 13.34 8.10 18.09
CA ASN A 149 12.00 8.32 18.57
C ASN A 149 11.04 8.39 17.38
N ASN A 150 9.98 7.58 17.41
CA ASN A 150 9.01 7.47 16.33
C ASN A 150 7.71 8.16 16.74
N GLN A 151 7.27 9.16 15.99
CA GLN A 151 6.01 9.85 16.24
C GLN A 151 5.07 9.69 15.05
N LEU A 152 3.88 9.12 15.28
CA LEU A 152 2.81 9.13 14.29
C LEU A 152 2.24 10.54 14.15
N ILE A 153 2.34 11.10 12.97
CA ILE A 153 1.76 12.39 12.60
C ILE A 153 0.48 12.15 11.80
N SER A 154 -0.57 12.89 12.13
CA SER A 154 -1.88 12.84 11.47
C SER A 154 -2.23 14.24 10.98
N VAL A 155 -2.42 14.41 9.67
CA VAL A 155 -2.65 15.71 9.03
C VAL A 155 -3.98 15.67 8.28
N PRO A 156 -4.95 16.55 8.62
CA PRO A 156 -6.19 16.64 7.88
C PRO A 156 -5.92 17.18 6.46
N TYR A 157 -6.69 16.70 5.50
CA TYR A 157 -6.69 17.20 4.13
C TYR A 157 -8.14 17.27 3.61
N ASP A 158 -8.33 17.95 2.49
CA ASP A 158 -9.63 18.07 1.85
C ASP A 158 -10.00 16.77 1.11
N VAL A 159 -10.69 15.87 1.82
CA VAL A 159 -11.20 14.61 1.26
C VAL A 159 -12.17 14.88 0.11
N GLN A 160 -12.99 15.93 0.18
CA GLN A 160 -13.97 16.25 -0.86
C GLN A 160 -13.28 16.62 -2.17
N LYS A 161 -12.18 17.38 -2.11
CA LYS A 161 -11.37 17.68 -3.29
C LYS A 161 -10.82 16.42 -3.98
N ILE A 162 -10.45 15.39 -3.22
CA ILE A 162 -10.02 14.11 -3.80
C ILE A 162 -11.21 13.36 -4.42
N ILE A 163 -12.37 13.39 -3.78
CA ILE A 163 -13.59 12.78 -4.34
C ILE A 163 -13.97 13.45 -5.68
N SER A 164 -13.93 14.78 -5.77
CA SER A 164 -14.15 15.48 -7.04
C SER A 164 -13.10 15.10 -8.09
N ALA A 165 -11.84 14.92 -7.71
CA ALA A 165 -10.82 14.43 -8.65
C ALA A 165 -11.12 13.00 -9.16
N PHE A 166 -11.73 12.13 -8.34
CA PHE A 166 -12.22 10.82 -8.80
C PHE A 166 -13.35 10.96 -9.82
N GLU A 167 -14.27 11.92 -9.61
CA GLU A 167 -15.38 12.22 -10.53
C GLU A 167 -14.86 12.73 -11.88
N ASP A 168 -13.94 13.70 -11.87
CA ASP A 168 -13.43 14.38 -13.06
C ASP A 168 -12.47 13.51 -13.88
N SER A 169 -11.75 12.58 -13.23
CA SER A 169 -10.72 11.75 -13.87
C SER A 169 -11.25 10.65 -14.78
N GLY A 170 -12.53 10.30 -14.66
CA GLY A 170 -13.11 9.14 -15.34
C GLY A 170 -12.69 7.78 -14.77
N ILE A 171 -11.96 7.74 -13.65
CA ILE A 171 -11.50 6.48 -13.02
C ILE A 171 -12.65 5.57 -12.59
N TYR A 172 -13.85 6.10 -12.34
CA TYR A 172 -15.04 5.29 -12.06
C TYR A 172 -15.45 4.41 -13.25
N ASN A 173 -15.24 4.88 -14.48
CA ASN A 173 -15.59 4.13 -15.69
C ASN A 173 -14.52 3.08 -16.07
N LYS A 174 -13.39 3.09 -15.37
CA LYS A 174 -12.27 2.16 -15.61
C LYS A 174 -12.13 1.15 -14.49
N GLY A 175 -12.12 1.61 -13.23
CA GLY A 175 -11.99 0.76 -12.04
C GLY A 175 -13.31 0.35 -11.37
N PHE A 176 -14.47 0.74 -11.91
CA PHE A 176 -15.81 0.33 -11.46
C PHE A 176 -15.99 0.34 -9.92
N PHE A 177 -16.34 -0.81 -9.32
CA PHE A 177 -16.67 -0.90 -7.90
C PHE A 177 -15.43 -0.71 -7.00
N TRP A 178 -14.23 -1.01 -7.50
CA TRP A 178 -13.00 -0.71 -6.78
C TRP A 178 -12.79 0.79 -6.59
N SER A 179 -13.01 1.59 -7.63
CA SER A 179 -12.91 3.06 -7.52
C SER A 179 -13.90 3.62 -6.49
N LYS A 180 -15.12 3.06 -6.43
CA LYS A 180 -16.11 3.43 -5.40
C LYS A 180 -15.71 2.99 -4.00
N ALA A 181 -15.13 1.80 -3.87
CA ALA A 181 -14.60 1.31 -2.59
C ALA A 181 -13.43 2.16 -2.08
N MET A 182 -12.56 2.64 -2.98
CA MET A 182 -11.49 3.57 -2.63
C MET A 182 -12.04 4.89 -2.07
N VAL A 183 -13.06 5.47 -2.71
CA VAL A 183 -13.72 6.68 -2.17
C VAL A 183 -14.35 6.42 -0.80
N LYS A 184 -14.99 5.27 -0.62
CA LYS A 184 -15.55 4.91 0.69
C LYS A 184 -14.47 4.71 1.77
N LEU A 185 -13.28 4.21 1.41
CA LEU A 185 -12.12 4.19 2.29
C LEU A 185 -11.73 5.61 2.69
N LEU A 186 -11.59 6.54 1.73
CA LEU A 186 -11.21 7.93 2.02
C LEU A 186 -12.20 8.63 2.97
N GLN A 187 -13.48 8.25 2.91
CA GLN A 187 -14.54 8.80 3.76
C GLN A 187 -14.59 8.20 5.17
N THR A 188 -14.07 6.98 5.37
CA THR A 188 -14.31 6.21 6.61
C THR A 188 -13.04 5.71 7.30
N GLY A 189 -11.91 5.63 6.60
CA GLY A 189 -10.70 4.96 7.09
C GLY A 189 -10.82 3.43 7.16
N ILE A 190 -11.92 2.86 6.67
CA ILE A 190 -12.16 1.41 6.63
C ILE A 190 -11.65 0.87 5.28
N ASN A 191 -11.00 -0.29 5.30
CA ASN A 191 -10.45 -0.93 4.10
C ASN A 191 -11.54 -1.58 3.21
N TYR A 192 -12.47 -0.78 2.71
CA TYR A 192 -13.51 -1.22 1.76
C TYR A 192 -12.98 -1.90 0.50
N PRO A 193 -11.84 -1.51 -0.10
CA PRO A 193 -11.28 -2.24 -1.24
C PRO A 193 -10.95 -3.70 -0.91
N PHE A 194 -10.34 -3.97 0.26
CA PHE A 194 -10.08 -5.33 0.71
C PHE A 194 -11.36 -6.10 1.01
N LEU A 195 -12.29 -5.48 1.76
CA LEU A 195 -13.59 -6.10 2.08
C LEU A 195 -14.39 -6.44 0.82
N LEU A 196 -14.33 -5.57 -0.19
CA LEU A 196 -14.97 -5.79 -1.48
C LEU A 196 -14.41 -7.03 -2.19
N ILE A 197 -13.08 -7.18 -2.22
CA ILE A 197 -12.43 -8.39 -2.78
C ILE A 197 -12.89 -9.62 -2.02
N GLU A 198 -12.75 -9.65 -0.70
CA GLU A 198 -13.08 -10.82 0.12
C GLU A 198 -14.54 -11.24 -0.10
N LYS A 199 -15.44 -10.26 -0.08
CA LYS A 199 -16.86 -10.49 -0.27
C LYS A 199 -17.18 -11.00 -1.67
N ALA A 200 -16.60 -10.40 -2.72
CA ALA A 200 -16.78 -10.87 -4.09
C ALA A 200 -16.27 -12.32 -4.29
N VAL A 201 -15.13 -12.66 -3.66
CA VAL A 201 -14.58 -14.02 -3.65
C VAL A 201 -15.58 -15.02 -3.05
N THR A 202 -16.26 -14.68 -1.94
CA THR A 202 -17.24 -15.61 -1.32
C THR A 202 -18.39 -16.01 -2.26
N PHE A 203 -18.77 -15.14 -3.21
CA PHE A 203 -19.82 -15.45 -4.18
C PHE A 203 -19.37 -16.33 -5.35
N THR A 204 -18.06 -16.50 -5.54
CA THR A 204 -17.54 -17.42 -6.55
C THR A 204 -17.70 -18.89 -6.16
N GLN A 205 -17.97 -19.18 -4.88
CA GLN A 205 -18.02 -20.53 -4.30
C GLN A 205 -16.69 -21.32 -4.43
N VAL A 206 -15.59 -20.64 -4.77
CA VAL A 206 -14.23 -21.20 -4.81
C VAL A 206 -13.54 -20.91 -3.48
N VAL A 207 -12.68 -21.84 -3.03
CA VAL A 207 -11.86 -21.64 -1.83
C VAL A 207 -10.93 -20.44 -2.02
N SER A 208 -10.95 -19.49 -1.09
CA SER A 208 -10.33 -18.15 -1.19
C SER A 208 -8.88 -18.12 -1.63
N ASN A 209 -8.09 -19.15 -1.30
CA ASN A 209 -6.64 -19.16 -1.50
C ASN A 209 -6.21 -19.52 -2.94
N VAL A 210 -7.17 -19.77 -3.84
CA VAL A 210 -6.93 -20.21 -5.23
C VAL A 210 -7.58 -19.27 -6.26
N VAL A 211 -8.31 -18.25 -5.82
CA VAL A 211 -9.09 -17.40 -6.73
C VAL A 211 -8.19 -16.38 -7.42
N ASN A 212 -8.14 -16.46 -8.75
CA ASN A 212 -7.62 -15.37 -9.57
C ASN A 212 -8.62 -14.21 -9.52
N VAL A 213 -8.26 -13.13 -8.80
CA VAL A 213 -9.11 -11.93 -8.65
C VAL A 213 -9.47 -11.31 -9.99
N ASN A 214 -8.58 -11.38 -11.00
CA ASN A 214 -8.85 -10.86 -12.34
C ASN A 214 -9.93 -11.67 -13.09
N ALA A 215 -10.24 -12.90 -12.66
CA ALA A 215 -11.26 -13.76 -13.26
C ALA A 215 -12.64 -13.63 -12.58
N ILE A 216 -12.75 -12.84 -11.50
CA ILE A 216 -14.04 -12.64 -10.81
C ILE A 216 -14.96 -11.81 -11.69
N SER A 217 -16.13 -12.36 -12.03
CA SER A 217 -17.16 -11.66 -12.80
C SER A 217 -17.68 -10.41 -12.08
N GLU A 218 -17.87 -9.31 -12.81
CA GLU A 218 -18.41 -8.02 -12.30
C GLU A 218 -19.74 -8.17 -11.54
N LYS A 219 -20.55 -9.19 -11.84
CA LYS A 219 -21.79 -9.45 -11.07
C LYS A 219 -21.53 -9.69 -9.58
N TYR A 220 -20.40 -10.34 -9.24
CA TYR A 220 -20.03 -10.62 -7.85
C TYR A 220 -19.45 -9.40 -7.16
N TRP A 221 -18.71 -8.56 -7.90
CA TRP A 221 -18.27 -7.26 -7.41
C TRP A 221 -19.46 -6.34 -7.13
N GLU A 222 -20.44 -6.29 -8.02
CA GLU A 222 -21.67 -5.52 -7.83
C GLU A 222 -22.46 -6.01 -6.59
N GLN A 223 -22.64 -7.32 -6.47
CA GLN A 223 -23.32 -7.93 -5.32
C GLN A 223 -22.59 -7.59 -4.01
N ALA A 224 -21.27 -7.72 -3.98
CA ALA A 224 -20.46 -7.37 -2.83
C ALA A 224 -20.55 -5.87 -2.49
N ALA A 225 -20.54 -5.00 -3.50
CA ALA A 225 -20.68 -3.56 -3.33
C ALA A 225 -22.04 -3.19 -2.70
N LYS A 226 -23.13 -3.83 -3.12
CA LYS A 226 -24.47 -3.64 -2.53
C LYS A 226 -24.51 -4.08 -1.06
N GLU A 227 -23.99 -5.28 -0.74
CA GLU A 227 -24.00 -5.78 0.65
C GLU A 227 -23.11 -4.94 1.59
N LEU A 228 -22.00 -4.40 1.08
CA LEU A 228 -21.11 -3.50 1.83
C LEU A 228 -21.58 -2.04 1.82
N LYS A 229 -22.73 -1.75 1.19
CA LYS A 229 -23.31 -0.41 1.01
C LYS A 229 -22.34 0.58 0.34
N ILE A 230 -21.46 0.08 -0.54
CA ILE A 230 -20.57 0.91 -1.36
C ILE A 230 -21.38 1.62 -2.46
N ILE A 231 -22.41 0.93 -2.95
CA ILE A 231 -23.44 1.43 -3.86
C ILE A 231 -24.82 1.12 -3.30
#